data_AF-A0A917Y1Y4-F1
#
_entry.id   AF-A0A917Y1Y4-F1
#
_cell.length_a   1.000
_cell.length_b   1.000
_cell.length_c   1.000
_cell.angle_alpha   90.00
_cell.angle_beta   90.00
_cell.angle_gamma   90.00
#
_symmetry.space_group_name_H-M   'P 1'
#
loop_
_entity.id
_entity.type
_entity.pdbx_description
1 polymer ?
#
loop_
_entity_poly.entity_id
_entity_poly.type
_entity_poly.pdbx_seq_one_letter_code
_entity_poly.pdbx_strand_id
1 'polypeptide(L)'
;MAGVTPMVADQIRVAPVYTPAHLRGRGYAGAATVEVSRAALVAGAVEVLLFADLANLTSNGLYQRIGYRPVTDFALYDFLD
;
A
#
# COMPACT_ATOMS: atom_id res chain seq x y z
N MET A 1 0.25 7.48 9.01
CA MET A 1 0.76 6.17 9.47
C MET A 1 0.67 5.19 8.32
N ALA A 2 1.64 4.27 8.20
CA ALA A 2 1.57 3.11 7.31
C ALA A 2 2.18 1.92 8.06
N GLY A 3 1.56 0.74 7.92
CA GLY A 3 2.09 -0.52 8.44
C GLY A 3 2.73 -1.36 7.34
N VAL A 4 3.48 -2.39 7.72
CA VAL A 4 4.01 -3.40 6.78
C VAL A 4 3.86 -4.80 7.38
N THR A 5 3.69 -5.81 6.53
CA THR A 5 3.76 -7.21 6.94
C THR A 5 5.22 -7.65 7.15
N PRO A 6 5.47 -8.76 7.86
CA PRO A 6 6.76 -9.45 7.79
C PRO A 6 7.12 -9.80 6.34
N MET A 7 8.42 -9.99 6.10
CA MET A 7 8.92 -10.50 4.82
C MET A 7 8.56 -11.98 4.67
N VAL A 8 7.87 -12.32 3.57
CA VAL A 8 7.50 -13.70 3.23
C VAL A 8 7.75 -13.90 1.74
N ALA A 9 8.54 -14.92 1.39
CA ALA A 9 8.93 -15.21 0.01
C ALA A 9 9.49 -13.98 -0.75
N ASP A 10 10.39 -13.24 -0.09
CA ASP A 10 10.99 -11.99 -0.59
C ASP A 10 9.99 -10.84 -0.84
N GLN A 11 8.76 -10.96 -0.33
CA GLN A 11 7.71 -9.95 -0.46
C GLN A 11 7.39 -9.28 0.88
N ILE A 12 7.17 -7.97 0.85
CA ILE A 12 6.55 -7.21 1.95
C ILE A 12 5.30 -6.53 1.42
N ARG A 13 4.21 -6.53 2.21
CA ARG A 13 2.98 -5.81 1.89
C ARG A 13 2.85 -4.56 2.74
N VAL A 14 2.58 -3.42 2.10
CA VAL A 14 2.12 -2.21 2.79
C VAL A 14 0.70 -2.47 3.30
N ALA A 15 0.55 -2.36 4.62
CA ALA A 15 -0.70 -2.52 5.36
C ALA A 15 -1.36 -1.12 5.57
N PRO A 16 -2.45 -0.97 6.35
CA PRO A 16 -3.29 0.23 6.32
C PRO A 16 -2.51 1.54 6.32
N VAL A 17 -2.71 2.33 5.26
CA VAL A 17 -2.18 3.69 5.14
C VAL A 17 -3.27 4.64 5.60
N TYR A 18 -3.02 5.33 6.71
CA TYR A 18 -3.99 6.23 7.31
C TYR A 18 -3.46 7.66 7.42
N THR A 19 -4.26 8.60 6.93
CA THR A 19 -4.13 10.04 7.17
C THR A 19 -5.41 10.55 7.84
N PRO A 20 -5.33 11.16 9.04
CA PRO A 20 -6.47 11.78 9.70
C PRO A 20 -7.19 12.75 8.77
N ALA A 21 -8.52 12.80 8.85
CA ALA A 21 -9.35 13.55 7.89
C ALA A 21 -8.93 15.02 7.74
N HIS A 22 -8.67 15.71 8.86
CA HIS A 22 -8.24 17.11 8.89
C HIS A 22 -6.83 17.37 8.32
N LEU A 23 -6.07 16.32 7.99
CA LEU A 23 -4.73 16.38 7.41
C LEU A 23 -4.66 15.85 5.96
N ARG A 24 -5.80 15.44 5.38
CA ARG A 24 -5.85 14.93 4.00
C ARG A 24 -5.58 16.04 2.98
N GLY A 25 -5.25 15.65 1.75
CA GLY A 25 -4.93 16.59 0.66
C GLY A 25 -3.51 17.19 0.73
N ARG A 26 -2.70 16.81 1.72
CA ARG A 26 -1.33 17.33 1.94
C ARG A 26 -0.21 16.36 1.55
N GLY A 27 -0.54 15.24 0.90
CA GLY A 27 0.44 14.26 0.42
C GLY A 27 0.95 13.25 1.45
N TYR A 28 0.50 13.30 2.71
CA TYR A 28 1.01 12.42 3.78
C TYR A 28 0.88 10.91 3.51
N ALA A 29 -0.24 10.47 2.90
CA ALA A 29 -0.41 9.07 2.53
C ALA A 29 0.65 8.62 1.52
N GLY A 30 0.97 9.47 0.53
CA GLY A 30 2.02 9.21 -0.45
C GLY A 30 3.39 9.15 0.18
N ALA A 31 3.74 10.15 1.00
CA ALA A 31 5.02 10.20 1.71
C ALA A 31 5.22 8.97 2.61
N ALA A 32 4.21 8.60 3.40
CA ALA A 32 4.27 7.41 4.25
C ALA A 32 4.45 6.13 3.43
N THR A 33 3.72 5.99 2.32
CA THR A 33 3.83 4.81 1.43
C THR A 33 5.22 4.72 0.81
N VAL A 34 5.78 5.84 0.33
CA VAL A 34 7.14 5.87 -0.26
C VAL A 34 8.18 5.45 0.77
N GLU A 35 8.14 6.00 1.98
CA GLU A 35 9.16 5.69 2.99
C GLU A 35 9.09 4.23 3.46
N VAL A 36 7.90 3.67 3.69
CA VAL A 36 7.81 2.24 4.05
C VAL A 36 8.20 1.32 2.90
N SER A 37 7.93 1.72 1.64
CA SER A 37 8.37 0.96 0.46
C SER A 37 9.88 0.97 0.33
N ARG A 38 10.51 2.15 0.51
CA ARG A 38 11.97 2.27 0.53
C ARG A 38 12.59 1.41 1.65
N ALA A 39 12.03 1.47 2.86
CA ALA A 39 12.51 0.68 3.98
C ALA A 39 12.42 -0.82 3.71
N ALA A 40 11.33 -1.29 3.10
CA ALA A 40 11.15 -2.69 2.71
C ALA A 40 12.20 -3.14 1.68
N LEU A 41 12.47 -2.32 0.66
CA LEU A 41 13.51 -2.60 -0.34
C LEU A 41 14.91 -2.64 0.28
N VAL A 42 15.23 -1.70 1.18
CA VAL A 42 16.51 -1.70 1.92
C VAL A 42 16.64 -2.94 2.82
N ALA A 43 15.54 -3.42 3.38
CA ALA A 43 15.51 -4.65 4.16
C ALA A 43 15.66 -5.94 3.31
N GLY A 44 15.69 -5.83 1.98
CA GLY A 44 15.93 -6.94 1.06
C GLY A 44 14.69 -7.49 0.37
N ALA A 45 13.53 -6.84 0.47
CA ALA A 45 12.35 -7.27 -0.28
C ALA A 45 12.61 -7.11 -1.79
N VAL A 46 12.31 -8.15 -2.56
CA VAL A 46 12.33 -8.11 -4.04
C VAL A 46 11.04 -7.45 -4.55
N GLU A 47 9.92 -7.68 -3.86
CA GLU A 47 8.64 -7.06 -4.21
C GLU A 47 8.01 -6.38 -3.01
N VAL A 48 7.53 -5.15 -3.22
CA VAL A 48 6.68 -4.43 -2.28
C VAL A 48 5.30 -4.31 -2.87
N LEU A 49 4.31 -4.86 -2.17
CA LEU A 49 2.95 -5.03 -2.66
C LEU A 49 1.97 -4.26 -1.76
N LEU A 50 0.77 -4.01 -2.28
CA LEU A 50 -0.35 -3.53 -1.48
C LEU A 50 -1.65 -4.03 -2.09
N PHE A 51 -2.69 -4.07 -1.28
CA PHE A 51 -4.06 -4.24 -1.74
C PHE A 51 -4.73 -2.87 -1.82
N ALA A 52 -5.43 -2.62 -2.92
CA ALA A 52 -6.18 -1.39 -3.13
C ALA A 52 -7.59 -1.73 -3.62
N ASP A 53 -8.58 -1.03 -3.08
CA ASP A 53 -9.93 -1.03 -3.63
C ASP A 53 -9.89 -0.40 -5.04
N LEU A 54 -10.31 -1.16 -6.04
CA LEU A 54 -10.35 -0.72 -7.45
C LEU A 54 -11.27 0.50 -7.65
N ALA A 55 -12.31 0.66 -6.81
CA ALA A 55 -13.19 1.82 -6.88
C ALA A 55 -12.54 3.11 -6.38
N ASN A 56 -11.44 3.03 -5.62
CA ASN A 56 -10.75 4.21 -5.08
C ASN A 56 -9.72 4.77 -6.07
N LEU A 57 -10.19 5.50 -7.09
CA LEU A 57 -9.34 6.08 -8.14
C LEU A 57 -8.25 7.02 -7.61
N THR A 58 -8.49 7.69 -6.47
CA THR A 58 -7.50 8.60 -5.88
C THR A 58 -6.30 7.84 -5.32
N SER A 59 -6.53 6.78 -4.54
CA SER A 59 -5.46 5.94 -4.02
C SER A 59 -4.73 5.21 -5.15
N ASN A 60 -5.46 4.62 -6.11
CA ASN A 60 -4.85 3.94 -7.26
C ASN A 60 -3.93 4.87 -8.07
N GLY A 61 -4.40 6.08 -8.40
CA GLY A 61 -3.59 7.08 -9.09
C GLY A 61 -2.40 7.58 -8.26
N LEU A 62 -2.50 7.58 -6.93
CA LEU A 62 -1.35 7.85 -6.06
C LEU A 62 -0.31 6.72 -6.14
N TYR A 63 -0.73 5.46 -5.97
CA TYR A 63 0.16 4.29 -5.99
C TYR A 63 0.89 4.17 -7.34
N GLN A 64 0.19 4.38 -8.45
CA GLN A 64 0.80 4.37 -9.78
C GLN A 64 1.83 5.49 -9.97
N ARG A 65 1.56 6.71 -9.50
CA ARG A 65 2.51 7.83 -9.58
C ARG A 65 3.79 7.59 -8.78
N ILE A 66 3.74 6.79 -7.72
CA ILE A 66 4.92 6.45 -6.90
C ILE A 66 5.59 5.13 -7.35
N GLY A 67 5.15 4.53 -8.46
CA GLY A 67 5.83 3.41 -9.12
C GLY A 67 5.20 2.03 -8.92
N TYR A 68 4.08 1.91 -8.19
CA TYR A 68 3.33 0.65 -8.15
C TYR A 68 2.65 0.38 -9.49
N ARG A 69 2.51 -0.90 -9.84
CA ARG A 69 1.79 -1.36 -11.03
C ARG A 69 0.72 -2.37 -10.63
N PRO A 70 -0.42 -2.44 -11.35
CA PRO A 70 -1.38 -3.53 -11.19
C PRO A 70 -0.69 -4.88 -11.42
N VAL A 71 -0.98 -5.86 -10.57
CA VAL A 71 -0.46 -7.24 -10.69
C VAL A 71 -1.61 -8.21 -10.95
N THR A 72 -2.63 -8.18 -10.10
CA THR A 72 -3.83 -9.01 -10.23
C THR A 72 -4.97 -8.40 -9.43
N ASP A 73 -6.19 -8.77 -9.78
CA ASP A 73 -7.38 -8.43 -9.00
C ASP A 73 -7.59 -9.46 -7.89
N PHE A 74 -8.14 -9.02 -6.77
CA PHE A 74 -8.46 -9.89 -5.64
C PHE A 74 -9.88 -9.58 -5.14
N ALA A 75 -10.55 -10.59 -4.60
CA ALA A 75 -11.85 -10.45 -3.97
C ALA A 75 -11.74 -10.82 -2.49
N LEU A 76 -12.34 -9.99 -1.64
CA LEU A 76 -12.56 -10.32 -0.23
C LEU A 76 -13.92 -11.00 -0.12
N TYR A 77 -13.93 -12.17 0.49
CA TYR A 77 -15.15 -12.89 0.83
C TYR A 77 -15.34 -12.80 2.34
N ASP A 78 -16.53 -12.37 2.75
CA ASP A 78 -16.97 -12.45 4.14
C ASP A 78 -17.99 -13.58 4.23
N PHE A 79 -17.70 -14.57 5.06
CA PHE A 79 -18.59 -15.69 5.29
C PHE A 79 -19.42 -15.35 6.52
N LEU A 80 -20.69 -15.04 6.30
CA LEU A 80 -21.64 -14.90 7.40
C LEU A 80 -21.87 -16.29 8.00
N ASP A 81 -21.82 -16.38 9.33
CA ASP A 81 -22.34 -17.55 10.06
C ASP A 81 -23.86 -17.69 9.87
#